data_AF-A0A645I9Y9-F1
#
_entry.id   AF-A0A645I9Y9-F1
#
_cell.length_a   1.000
_cell.length_b   1.000
_cell.length_c   1.000
_cell.angle_alpha   90.00
_cell.angle_beta   90.00
_cell.angle_gamma   90.00
#
_symmetry.space_group_name_H-M   'P 1'
#
loop_
_entity.id
_entity.type
_entity.pdbx_description
1 polymer ?
#
loop_
_entity_poly.entity_id
_entity_poly.type
_entity_poly.pdbx_seq_one_letter_code
_entity_poly.pdbx_strand_id
1 'polypeptide(L)'
;MVGGSGEEKDYFELPGSVLHLDGDKDYLDICRTTYHQLGIKANTIPVPEKKQPELVAGYLKQYKPNILILTGHDGLIKNNKEFRDVKNYRHSRYFVEAVTKAREYEPNKDNLIIFAGACQSHYEALIEAGANFASSPGRVLIHAFDPVFLAEKLAYTSIFDVLSLRDILSNTITGTEGVGGIETRGCLRLGFPKGSY
;
A
#
# COMPACT_ATOMS: atom_id res chain seq x y z
N MET A 1 19.57 -12.98 36.54
CA MET A 1 18.11 -12.74 36.51
C MET A 1 17.89 -11.28 36.83
N VAL A 2 17.49 -10.48 35.84
CA VAL A 2 16.93 -9.14 36.06
C VAL A 2 15.60 -9.15 35.32
N GLY A 3 14.52 -9.28 36.09
CA GLY A 3 13.16 -9.24 35.58
C GLY A 3 12.80 -7.81 35.18
N GLY A 4 12.47 -7.61 33.91
CA GLY A 4 11.77 -6.42 33.47
C GLY A 4 10.32 -6.52 33.91
N SER A 5 9.93 -5.67 34.84
CA SER A 5 8.53 -5.39 35.18
C SER A 5 7.82 -4.86 33.94
N GLY A 6 6.99 -5.68 33.29
CA GLY A 6 6.06 -5.21 32.29
C GLY A 6 5.02 -4.33 32.97
N GLU A 7 5.21 -3.01 32.92
CA GLU A 7 4.12 -2.08 33.21
C GLU A 7 2.96 -2.42 32.27
N GLU A 8 1.80 -2.74 32.84
CA GLU A 8 0.57 -2.85 32.08
C GLU A 8 0.34 -1.49 31.42
N LYS A 9 0.48 -1.44 30.09
CA LYS A 9 0.23 -0.22 29.34
C LYS A 9 -1.25 0.16 29.53
N ASP A 10 -1.52 1.27 30.23
CA ASP A 10 -2.87 1.85 30.41
C ASP A 10 -3.50 2.37 29.09
N TYR A 11 -2.80 2.18 27.97
CA TYR A 11 -3.23 2.56 26.63
C TYR A 11 -3.37 1.33 25.74
N PHE A 12 -4.18 1.47 24.68
CA PHE A 12 -4.31 0.48 23.62
C PHE A 12 -3.89 1.07 22.27
N GLU A 13 -3.44 0.19 21.39
CA GLU A 13 -2.96 0.56 20.06
C GLU A 13 -4.09 0.38 19.03
N LEU A 14 -4.28 1.39 18.20
CA LEU A 14 -5.19 1.39 17.06
C LEU A 14 -4.35 1.54 15.78
N PRO A 15 -3.83 0.43 15.23
CA PRO A 15 -3.05 0.47 14.01
C PRO A 15 -3.91 0.81 12.79
N GLY A 16 -3.24 1.29 11.74
CA GLY A 16 -3.88 1.53 10.44
C GLY A 16 -4.49 0.26 9.84
N SER A 17 -5.60 0.42 9.14
CA SER A 17 -6.29 -0.66 8.41
C SER A 17 -6.00 -0.61 6.91
N VAL A 18 -6.01 -1.79 6.27
CA VAL A 18 -5.65 -1.98 4.87
C VAL A 18 -6.86 -2.43 4.04
N LEU A 19 -6.99 -1.87 2.84
CA LEU A 19 -7.78 -2.43 1.74
C LEU A 19 -6.82 -2.81 0.61
N HIS A 20 -6.80 -4.08 0.22
CA HIS A 20 -5.91 -4.59 -0.82
C HIS A 20 -6.74 -5.18 -1.96
N LEU A 21 -6.67 -4.54 -3.13
CA LEU A 21 -7.26 -5.04 -4.38
C LEU A 21 -6.14 -5.62 -5.26
N ASP A 22 -6.32 -6.86 -5.69
CA ASP A 22 -5.31 -7.54 -6.51
C ASP A 22 -5.92 -8.35 -7.65
N GLY A 23 -5.28 -8.29 -8.82
CA GLY A 23 -5.67 -9.08 -10.00
C GLY A 23 -5.29 -10.56 -9.93
N ASP A 24 -4.34 -10.93 -9.06
CA ASP A 24 -3.89 -12.29 -8.79
C ASP A 24 -4.45 -12.80 -7.45
N LYS A 25 -5.32 -13.80 -7.53
CA LYS A 25 -5.98 -14.38 -6.36
C LYS A 25 -5.01 -15.15 -5.46
N ASP A 26 -4.08 -15.91 -6.05
CA ASP A 26 -3.19 -16.78 -5.29
C ASP A 26 -2.18 -15.92 -4.51
N TYR A 27 -1.69 -14.86 -5.16
CA TYR A 27 -0.86 -13.85 -4.51
C TYR A 27 -1.62 -13.12 -3.38
N LEU A 28 -2.89 -12.77 -3.60
CA LEU A 28 -3.70 -12.11 -2.60
C LEU A 28 -3.98 -12.98 -1.37
N ASP A 29 -4.15 -14.29 -1.54
CA ASP A 29 -4.35 -15.24 -0.45
C ASP A 29 -3.09 -15.35 0.43
N ILE A 30 -1.90 -15.29 -0.18
CA ILE A 30 -0.62 -15.17 0.53
C ILE A 30 -0.58 -13.86 1.34
N CYS A 31 -0.86 -12.71 0.70
CA CYS A 31 -0.87 -11.41 1.38
C CYS A 31 -1.85 -11.39 2.56
N ARG A 32 -3.06 -11.94 2.38
CA ARG A 32 -4.07 -12.04 3.45
C ARG A 32 -3.53 -12.79 4.68
N THR A 33 -2.84 -13.90 4.44
CA THR A 33 -2.25 -14.71 5.51
C THR A 33 -1.16 -13.91 6.23
N THR A 34 -0.31 -13.20 5.49
CA THR A 34 0.74 -12.37 6.07
C THR A 34 0.18 -11.19 6.88
N TYR A 35 -0.83 -10.47 6.40
CA TYR A 35 -1.47 -9.41 7.19
C TYR A 35 -2.02 -9.93 8.51
N HIS A 36 -2.64 -11.12 8.49
CA HIS A 36 -3.17 -11.75 9.69
C HIS A 36 -2.06 -12.09 10.70
N GLN A 37 -0.94 -12.65 10.24
CA GLN A 37 0.22 -12.94 11.08
C GLN A 37 0.85 -11.68 11.68
N LEU A 38 0.78 -10.55 10.96
CA LEU A 38 1.28 -9.25 11.41
C LEU A 38 0.29 -8.49 12.30
N GLY A 39 -0.91 -9.03 12.55
CA GLY A 39 -1.94 -8.36 13.37
C GLY A 39 -2.63 -7.16 12.69
N ILE A 40 -2.50 -7.04 11.36
CA ILE A 40 -3.06 -5.92 10.59
C ILE A 40 -4.48 -6.25 10.15
N LYS A 41 -5.41 -5.32 10.41
CA LYS A 41 -6.78 -5.41 9.91
C LYS A 41 -6.80 -5.10 8.41
N ALA A 42 -6.80 -6.15 7.59
CA ALA A 42 -6.83 -6.04 6.13
C ALA A 42 -8.11 -6.64 5.51
N ASN A 43 -8.73 -5.92 4.59
CA ASN A 43 -9.73 -6.46 3.67
C ASN A 43 -9.05 -6.73 2.33
N THR A 44 -8.98 -7.98 1.91
CA THR A 44 -8.36 -8.38 0.63
C THR A 44 -9.42 -8.83 -0.35
N ILE A 45 -9.44 -8.25 -1.55
CA ILE A 45 -10.48 -8.53 -2.56
C ILE A 45 -9.84 -8.81 -3.92
N PRO A 46 -10.07 -9.99 -4.53
CA PRO A 46 -9.56 -10.28 -5.86
C PRO A 46 -10.34 -9.47 -6.89
N VAL A 47 -9.67 -8.53 -7.55
CA VAL A 47 -10.24 -7.63 -8.55
C VAL A 47 -9.29 -7.55 -9.74
N PRO A 48 -9.69 -8.04 -10.93
CA PRO A 48 -8.92 -7.86 -12.15
C PRO A 48 -8.56 -6.39 -12.37
N GLU A 49 -7.36 -6.11 -12.87
CA GLU A 49 -6.79 -4.76 -12.97
C GLU A 49 -7.74 -3.83 -13.72
N LYS A 50 -8.37 -4.34 -14.79
CA LYS A 50 -9.33 -3.60 -15.62
C LYS A 50 -10.58 -3.12 -14.88
N LYS A 51 -10.97 -3.82 -13.81
CA LYS A 51 -12.16 -3.55 -13.00
C LYS A 51 -11.86 -2.74 -11.74
N GLN A 52 -10.59 -2.63 -11.33
CA GLN A 52 -10.23 -1.84 -10.15
C GLN A 52 -10.73 -0.39 -10.22
N PRO A 53 -10.65 0.34 -11.36
CA PRO A 53 -11.17 1.69 -11.45
C PRO A 53 -12.68 1.78 -11.21
N GLU A 54 -13.45 0.76 -11.53
CA GLU A 54 -14.91 0.78 -11.39
C GLU A 54 -15.34 0.51 -9.94
N LEU A 55 -14.57 -0.32 -9.23
CA LEU A 55 -14.95 -0.86 -7.93
C LEU A 55 -14.30 -0.15 -6.73
N VAL A 56 -13.13 0.48 -6.93
CA VAL A 56 -12.33 1.05 -5.84
C VAL A 56 -13.11 2.03 -4.97
N ALA A 57 -13.87 2.94 -5.56
CA ALA A 57 -14.64 3.93 -4.81
C ALA A 57 -15.76 3.30 -3.95
N GLY A 58 -16.37 2.22 -4.44
CA GLY A 58 -17.37 1.46 -3.68
C GLY A 58 -16.77 0.80 -2.45
N TYR A 59 -15.63 0.14 -2.61
CA TYR A 59 -14.92 -0.50 -1.51
C TYR A 59 -14.34 0.50 -0.50
N LEU A 60 -13.84 1.65 -0.95
CA LEU A 60 -13.38 2.72 -0.05
C LEU A 60 -14.51 3.22 0.85
N LYS A 61 -15.72 3.42 0.30
CA LYS A 61 -16.91 3.81 1.08
C LYS A 61 -17.34 2.73 2.08
N GLN A 62 -17.23 1.46 1.69
CA GLN A 62 -17.63 0.33 2.52
C GLN A 62 -16.66 0.07 3.68
N TYR A 63 -15.37 0.03 3.40
CA TYR A 63 -14.35 -0.43 4.35
C TYR A 63 -13.62 0.72 5.08
N LYS A 64 -13.58 1.92 4.48
CA LYS A 64 -12.93 3.12 5.02
C LYS A 64 -11.51 2.85 5.57
N PRO A 65 -10.61 2.29 4.75
CA PRO A 65 -9.25 1.95 5.18
C PRO A 65 -8.40 3.21 5.38
N ASN A 66 -7.26 3.06 6.05
CA ASN A 66 -6.20 4.08 6.08
C ASN A 66 -5.23 3.90 4.91
N ILE A 67 -4.98 2.65 4.51
CA ILE A 67 -4.03 2.27 3.48
C ILE A 67 -4.78 1.51 2.38
N LEU A 68 -4.66 1.97 1.14
CA LEU A 68 -5.15 1.30 -0.06
C LEU A 68 -3.97 0.74 -0.86
N ILE A 69 -4.07 -0.53 -1.24
CA ILE A 69 -3.09 -1.21 -2.09
C ILE A 69 -3.79 -1.67 -3.35
N LEU A 70 -3.27 -1.23 -4.49
CA LEU A 70 -3.75 -1.55 -5.84
C LEU A 70 -2.65 -2.28 -6.61
N THR A 71 -2.73 -3.60 -6.67
CA THR A 71 -1.70 -4.46 -7.26
C THR A 71 -2.34 -5.46 -8.23
N GLY A 72 -1.54 -6.33 -8.83
CA GLY A 72 -1.95 -7.28 -9.86
C GLY A 72 -0.79 -7.56 -10.80
N HIS A 73 -1.07 -7.64 -12.09
CA HIS A 73 -0.05 -7.83 -13.10
C HIS A 73 0.19 -6.54 -13.86
N ASP A 74 1.44 -6.31 -14.23
CA ASP A 74 1.80 -5.29 -15.20
C ASP A 74 3.05 -5.72 -15.95
N GLY A 75 3.47 -4.91 -16.90
CA GLY A 75 4.68 -5.14 -17.66
C GLY A 75 4.70 -4.37 -18.96
N LEU A 76 5.91 -4.14 -19.46
CA LEU A 76 6.10 -3.52 -20.76
C LEU A 76 5.61 -4.44 -21.89
N ILE A 77 4.87 -3.86 -22.83
CA ILE A 77 4.35 -4.54 -24.01
C ILE A 77 5.45 -4.54 -25.10
N LYS A 78 6.50 -5.38 -24.93
CA LYS A 78 7.59 -5.70 -25.89
C LYS A 78 8.50 -4.55 -26.41
N ASN A 79 9.83 -4.81 -26.46
CA ASN A 79 10.94 -4.17 -27.21
C ASN A 79 11.02 -2.64 -27.42
N ASN A 80 10.09 -1.86 -26.88
CA ASN A 80 10.12 -0.41 -26.99
C ASN A 80 10.85 0.15 -25.76
N LYS A 81 11.97 0.86 -25.99
CA LYS A 81 12.73 1.53 -24.92
C LYS A 81 12.04 2.81 -24.42
N GLU A 82 10.82 3.06 -24.88
CA GLU A 82 10.01 4.21 -24.52
C GLU A 82 9.29 3.97 -23.20
N PHE A 83 10.06 4.00 -22.12
CA PHE A 83 9.57 3.82 -20.76
C PHE A 83 8.64 4.94 -20.27
N ARG A 84 8.57 6.06 -21.01
CA ARG A 84 7.83 7.28 -20.64
C ARG A 84 6.37 7.30 -21.05
N ASP A 85 5.94 6.41 -21.95
CA ASP A 85 4.53 6.35 -22.37
C ASP A 85 3.81 5.25 -21.59
N VAL A 86 2.84 5.63 -20.76
CA VAL A 86 1.97 4.72 -19.99
C VAL A 86 1.23 3.71 -20.87
N LYS A 87 1.02 4.00 -22.16
CA LYS A 87 0.40 3.09 -23.13
C LYS A 87 1.27 1.88 -23.46
N ASN A 88 2.57 1.96 -23.21
CA ASN A 88 3.49 0.85 -23.39
C ASN A 88 3.43 -0.19 -22.26
N TYR A 89 2.53 -0.03 -21.29
CA TYR A 89 2.36 -0.90 -20.14
C TYR A 89 0.99 -1.59 -20.19
N ARG A 90 0.95 -2.88 -19.85
CA ARG A 90 -0.26 -3.71 -19.95
C ARG A 90 -1.41 -3.16 -19.12
N HIS A 91 -1.11 -2.76 -17.89
CA HIS A 91 -2.12 -2.44 -16.88
C HIS A 91 -1.89 -1.13 -16.13
N SER A 92 -0.74 -0.47 -16.26
CA SER A 92 -0.47 0.82 -15.58
C SER A 92 -1.60 1.84 -15.73
N ARG A 93 -2.22 1.93 -16.91
CA ARG A 93 -3.35 2.85 -17.14
C ARG A 93 -4.55 2.60 -16.23
N TYR A 94 -4.81 1.34 -15.86
CA TYR A 94 -5.91 0.99 -14.96
C TYR A 94 -5.57 1.33 -13.51
N PHE A 95 -4.32 1.08 -13.10
CA PHE A 95 -3.86 1.52 -11.78
C PHE A 95 -3.92 3.05 -11.66
N VAL A 96 -3.47 3.79 -12.69
CA VAL A 96 -3.58 5.26 -12.75
C VAL A 96 -5.02 5.71 -12.56
N GLU A 97 -5.96 5.16 -13.34
CA GLU A 97 -7.39 5.53 -13.24
C GLU A 97 -7.99 5.18 -11.86
N ALA A 98 -7.61 4.03 -11.29
CA ALA A 98 -8.05 3.62 -9.95
C ALA A 98 -7.51 4.55 -8.85
N VAL A 99 -6.25 4.99 -8.96
CA VAL A 99 -5.65 5.99 -8.05
C VAL A 99 -6.38 7.33 -8.16
N THR A 100 -6.65 7.80 -9.39
CA THR A 100 -7.39 9.06 -9.60
C THR A 100 -8.76 9.00 -8.93
N LYS A 101 -9.53 7.92 -9.13
CA LYS A 101 -10.85 7.75 -8.50
C LYS A 101 -10.78 7.59 -6.98
N ALA A 102 -9.73 6.96 -6.46
CA ALA A 102 -9.50 6.92 -5.02
C ALA A 102 -9.22 8.33 -4.45
N ARG A 103 -8.53 9.19 -5.21
CA ARG A 103 -8.26 10.58 -4.83
C ARG A 103 -9.47 11.51 -4.98
N GLU A 104 -10.42 11.19 -5.86
CA GLU A 104 -11.73 11.84 -5.88
C GLU A 104 -12.54 11.54 -4.61
N TYR A 105 -12.37 10.35 -4.02
CA TYR A 105 -12.98 9.99 -2.75
C TYR A 105 -12.27 10.64 -1.55
N GLU A 106 -10.94 10.56 -1.49
CA GLU A 106 -10.12 11.17 -0.44
C GLU A 106 -8.86 11.83 -1.04
N PRO A 107 -8.88 13.16 -1.21
CA PRO A 107 -7.78 13.90 -1.84
C PRO A 107 -6.56 14.02 -0.94
N ASN A 108 -6.71 13.93 0.38
CA ASN A 108 -5.59 14.05 1.31
C ASN A 108 -4.74 12.76 1.33
N LYS A 109 -3.44 12.92 1.09
CA LYS A 109 -2.50 11.79 0.97
C LYS A 109 -2.17 11.09 2.30
N ASP A 110 -2.33 11.78 3.42
CA ASP A 110 -2.11 11.22 4.76
C ASP A 110 -3.39 10.58 5.33
N ASN A 111 -4.58 10.97 4.85
CA ASN A 111 -5.84 10.35 5.26
C ASN A 111 -6.08 9.00 4.56
N LEU A 112 -5.72 8.92 3.27
CA LEU A 112 -5.73 7.69 2.50
C LEU A 112 -4.38 7.51 1.82
N ILE A 113 -3.57 6.60 2.35
CA ILE A 113 -2.25 6.30 1.82
C ILE A 113 -2.41 5.26 0.72
N ILE A 114 -1.91 5.55 -0.48
CA ILE A 114 -2.09 4.66 -1.64
C ILE A 114 -0.75 4.10 -2.09
N PHE A 115 -0.65 2.77 -2.13
CA PHE A 115 0.35 2.03 -2.89
C PHE A 115 -0.29 1.53 -4.18
N ALA A 116 0.35 1.75 -5.32
CA ALA A 116 -0.16 1.28 -6.61
C ALA A 116 0.92 0.69 -7.52
N GLY A 117 0.52 -0.31 -8.32
CA GLY A 117 1.33 -0.89 -9.37
C GLY A 117 1.76 -2.33 -9.08
N ALA A 118 2.43 -2.92 -10.06
CA ALA A 118 2.97 -4.26 -10.04
C ALA A 118 4.39 -4.28 -10.62
N CYS A 119 4.87 -5.46 -11.01
CA CYS A 119 6.13 -5.62 -11.71
C CYS A 119 6.20 -4.71 -12.96
N GLN A 120 7.27 -3.92 -13.04
CA GLN A 120 7.54 -3.01 -14.16
C GLN A 120 6.45 -1.98 -14.46
N SER A 121 5.61 -1.60 -13.50
CA SER A 121 4.62 -0.55 -13.70
C SER A 121 5.24 0.82 -14.02
N HIS A 122 4.45 1.68 -14.67
CA HIS A 122 4.84 3.05 -14.94
C HIS A 122 4.79 3.92 -13.67
N TYR A 123 5.87 3.86 -12.89
CA TYR A 123 6.03 4.56 -11.62
C TYR A 123 5.60 6.04 -11.65
N GLU A 124 6.11 6.82 -12.60
CA GLU A 124 5.92 8.28 -12.61
C GLU A 124 4.45 8.65 -12.80
N ALA A 125 3.74 7.95 -13.69
CA ALA A 125 2.32 8.15 -13.94
C ALA A 125 1.47 7.82 -12.70
N LEU A 126 1.87 6.83 -11.88
CA LEU A 126 1.16 6.47 -10.65
C LEU A 126 1.35 7.53 -9.56
N ILE A 127 2.57 8.05 -9.40
CA ILE A 127 2.84 9.16 -8.48
C ILE A 127 2.09 10.41 -8.94
N GLU A 128 2.13 10.74 -10.23
CA GLU A 128 1.40 11.88 -10.81
C GLU A 128 -0.12 11.76 -10.62
N ALA A 129 -0.68 10.54 -10.75
CA ALA A 129 -2.08 10.26 -10.47
C ALA A 129 -2.45 10.48 -8.99
N GLY A 130 -1.46 10.49 -8.10
CA GLY A 130 -1.60 10.86 -6.70
C GLY A 130 -1.34 9.74 -5.70
N ALA A 131 -0.75 8.62 -6.12
CA ALA A 131 -0.30 7.58 -5.20
C ALA A 131 0.79 8.11 -4.25
N ASN A 132 0.84 7.58 -3.03
CA ASN A 132 1.93 7.87 -2.11
C ASN A 132 3.16 7.06 -2.48
N PHE A 133 2.92 5.79 -2.83
CA PHE A 133 3.93 4.82 -3.21
C PHE A 133 3.55 4.18 -4.52
N ALA A 134 4.56 3.92 -5.34
CA ALA A 134 4.38 3.19 -6.57
C ALA A 134 5.50 2.19 -6.78
N SER A 135 5.16 1.07 -7.39
CA SER A 135 6.13 0.06 -7.71
C SER A 135 6.97 0.43 -8.93
N SER A 136 8.15 -0.17 -8.97
CA SER A 136 9.07 -0.29 -10.09
C SER A 136 9.57 1.03 -10.71
N PRO A 137 10.15 1.97 -9.92
CA PRO A 137 10.93 3.08 -10.48
C PRO A 137 11.95 2.62 -11.52
N GLY A 138 12.66 1.52 -11.23
CA GLY A 138 13.65 0.93 -12.13
C GLY A 138 13.10 -0.02 -13.21
N ARG A 139 11.77 -0.17 -13.31
CA ARG A 139 11.11 -1.14 -14.22
C ARG A 139 11.58 -2.60 -14.02
N VAL A 140 11.85 -2.95 -12.77
CA VAL A 140 12.22 -4.29 -12.29
C VAL A 140 11.02 -5.11 -11.81
N LEU A 141 11.24 -6.41 -11.62
CA LEU A 141 10.32 -7.27 -10.88
C LEU A 141 10.39 -6.92 -9.40
N ILE A 142 9.23 -6.79 -8.74
CA ILE A 142 9.13 -6.46 -7.32
C ILE A 142 8.75 -7.69 -6.51
N HIS A 143 9.12 -7.73 -5.24
CA HIS A 143 8.74 -8.84 -4.40
C HIS A 143 7.26 -8.74 -4.00
N ALA A 144 6.60 -9.88 -3.99
CA ALA A 144 5.25 -10.09 -3.47
C ALA A 144 5.00 -9.52 -2.05
N PHE A 145 6.03 -9.34 -1.23
CA PHE A 145 5.86 -8.86 0.15
C PHE A 145 6.16 -7.37 0.32
N ASP A 146 6.68 -6.70 -0.72
CA ASP A 146 7.00 -5.27 -0.62
C ASP A 146 5.77 -4.43 -0.27
N PRO A 147 4.58 -4.62 -0.87
CA PRO A 147 3.39 -3.87 -0.49
C PRO A 147 2.94 -4.17 0.95
N VAL A 148 3.11 -5.42 1.40
CA VAL A 148 2.68 -5.88 2.74
C VAL A 148 3.54 -5.27 3.84
N PHE A 149 4.87 -5.30 3.69
CA PHE A 149 5.78 -4.73 4.68
C PHE A 149 5.72 -3.21 4.71
N LEU A 150 5.50 -2.58 3.56
CA LEU A 150 5.24 -1.14 3.50
C LEU A 150 3.96 -0.79 4.28
N ALA A 151 2.88 -1.56 4.09
CA ALA A 151 1.63 -1.35 4.81
C ALA A 151 1.76 -1.61 6.31
N GLU A 152 2.52 -2.63 6.72
CA GLU A 152 2.84 -2.90 8.14
C GLU A 152 3.55 -1.71 8.78
N LYS A 153 4.60 -1.22 8.14
CA LYS A 153 5.36 -0.08 8.65
C LYS A 153 4.48 1.15 8.83
N LEU A 154 3.63 1.46 7.85
CA LEU A 154 2.71 2.60 7.92
C LEU A 154 1.63 2.39 8.99
N ALA A 155 1.06 1.19 9.10
CA ALA A 155 0.01 0.87 10.04
C ALA A 155 0.45 1.04 11.50
N TYR A 156 1.71 0.70 11.80
CA TYR A 156 2.28 0.75 13.15
C TYR A 156 3.17 1.97 13.43
N THR A 157 3.34 2.88 12.48
CA THR A 157 4.04 4.16 12.74
C THR A 157 3.04 5.19 13.27
N SER A 158 3.45 5.99 14.25
CA SER A 158 2.61 7.04 14.86
C SER A 158 2.14 8.07 13.83
N ILE A 159 0.92 8.58 14.03
CA ILE A 159 0.40 9.75 13.28
C ILE A 159 1.24 11.03 13.42
N PHE A 160 2.10 11.10 14.43
CA PHE A 160 2.99 12.23 14.68
C PHE A 160 4.30 12.12 13.90
N ASP A 161 4.63 10.92 13.42
CA ASP A 161 5.89 10.64 12.75
C ASP A 161 5.72 10.65 11.24
N VAL A 162 6.64 11.34 10.55
CA VAL A 162 6.77 11.31 9.10
C VAL A 162 7.83 10.28 8.75
N LEU A 163 7.49 9.34 7.88
CA LEU A 163 8.44 8.35 7.40
C LEU A 163 9.18 8.89 6.17
N SER A 164 10.51 8.88 6.22
CA SER A 164 11.32 9.17 5.05
C SER A 164 11.27 7.99 4.07
N LEU A 165 11.51 8.25 2.78
CA LEU A 165 11.58 7.18 1.78
C LEU A 165 12.62 6.11 2.14
N ARG A 166 13.72 6.49 2.78
CA ARG A 166 14.75 5.53 3.20
C ARG A 166 14.22 4.57 4.26
N ASP A 167 13.45 5.07 5.23
CA ASP A 167 12.89 4.25 6.32
C ASP A 167 11.79 3.30 5.84
N ILE A 168 11.06 3.69 4.80
CA ILE A 168 10.01 2.86 4.21
C ILE A 168 10.64 1.76 3.35
N LEU A 169 11.64 2.13 2.55
CA LEU A 169 12.26 1.22 1.59
C LEU A 169 13.24 0.25 2.25
N SER A 170 13.79 0.55 3.43
CA SER A 170 14.65 -0.37 4.17
C SER A 170 13.95 -1.68 4.57
N ASN A 171 12.60 -1.68 4.60
CA ASN A 171 11.80 -2.86 4.96
C ASN A 171 11.24 -3.59 3.73
N THR A 172 11.50 -3.07 2.52
CA THR A 172 11.15 -3.75 1.26
C THR A 172 12.30 -4.66 0.82
N ILE A 173 11.97 -5.78 0.19
CA ILE A 173 12.94 -6.78 -0.28
C ILE A 173 13.64 -6.28 -1.55
N THR A 174 12.90 -5.68 -2.49
CA THR A 174 13.50 -5.20 -3.75
C THR A 174 14.20 -3.83 -3.60
N GLY A 175 13.88 -3.07 -2.55
CA GLY A 175 14.51 -1.77 -2.29
C GLY A 175 14.09 -0.68 -3.30
N THR A 176 14.96 0.33 -3.47
CA THR A 176 14.68 1.57 -4.22
C THR A 176 14.43 1.38 -5.71
N GLU A 177 14.89 0.29 -6.31
CA GLU A 177 14.58 0.01 -7.72
C GLU A 177 13.16 -0.55 -7.88
N GLY A 178 12.64 -1.21 -6.83
CA GLY A 178 11.36 -1.87 -6.82
C GLY A 178 10.22 -1.05 -6.24
N VAL A 179 10.47 -0.14 -5.30
CA VAL A 179 9.45 0.74 -4.74
C VAL A 179 10.01 2.15 -4.59
N GLY A 180 9.18 3.14 -4.92
CA GLY A 180 9.43 4.55 -4.64
C GLY A 180 8.18 5.21 -4.09
N GLY A 181 8.28 6.50 -3.75
CA GLY A 181 7.12 7.26 -3.28
C GLY A 181 7.46 8.67 -2.84
N ILE A 182 6.60 9.21 -1.98
CA ILE A 182 6.77 10.49 -1.29
C ILE A 182 6.76 10.30 0.23
N GLU A 183 7.21 11.31 0.98
CA GLU A 183 7.07 11.34 2.43
C GLU A 183 5.61 11.21 2.85
N THR A 184 5.34 10.42 3.89
CA THR A 184 3.97 10.09 4.34
C THR A 184 3.96 9.88 5.86
N ARG A 185 2.89 10.30 6.53
CA ARG A 185 2.71 10.08 7.98
C ARG A 185 2.26 8.66 8.31
N GLY A 186 2.57 8.22 9.53
CA GLY A 186 2.06 6.95 10.06
C GLY A 186 0.55 6.96 10.38
N CYS A 187 -0.02 5.78 10.65
CA CYS A 187 -1.45 5.60 10.94
C CYS A 187 -1.77 5.28 12.41
N LEU A 188 -0.78 4.86 13.21
CA LEU A 188 -0.98 4.34 14.56
C LEU A 188 -1.49 5.43 15.51
N ARG A 189 -2.58 5.11 16.21
CA ARG A 189 -3.10 5.92 17.31
C ARG A 189 -3.01 5.17 18.62
N LEU A 190 -2.73 5.90 19.70
CA LEU A 190 -2.82 5.39 21.06
C LEU A 190 -4.15 5.86 21.66
N GLY A 191 -4.96 4.91 22.13
CA GLY A 191 -6.18 5.16 22.87
C GLY A 191 -5.94 5.01 24.37
N PHE A 192 -6.60 5.84 25.17
CA PHE A 192 -6.53 5.81 26.64
C PHE A 192 -7.89 6.19 27.26
N PRO A 193 -8.30 5.58 28.38
CA PRO A 193 -7.66 4.42 29.01
C PRO A 193 -7.98 3.12 28.26
N LYS A 194 -7.20 2.07 28.51
CA LYS A 194 -7.56 0.72 28.09
C LYS A 194 -8.79 0.28 28.89
N GLY A 195 -9.90 0.03 28.20
CA GLY A 195 -11.14 -0.43 28.83
C GLY A 195 -10.91 -1.72 29.63
N SER A 196 -11.56 -1.83 30.78
CA SER A 196 -11.37 -2.94 31.73
C SER A 196 -12.17 -4.21 31.40
N TYR A 197 -12.91 -4.23 30.28
CA TYR A 197 -13.81 -5.30 29.85
C TYR A 197 -13.65 -5.60 28.37
#